data_AF-A0A0E2ARE0-F1
#
_entry.id   AF-A0A0E2ARE0-F1
#
_cell.length_a   1.000
_cell.length_b   1.000
_cell.length_c   1.000
_cell.angle_alpha   90.00
_cell.angle_beta   90.00
_cell.angle_gamma   90.00
#
_symmetry.space_group_name_H-M   'P 1'
#
loop_
_entity.id
_entity.type
_entity.pdbx_description
1 polymer ?
#
loop_
_entity_poly.entity_id
_entity_poly.type
_entity_poly.pdbx_seq_one_letter_code
_entity_poly.pdbx_strand_id
1 'polypeptide(L)'
;MENMDLNNAEVAVTTQHILDGKEYRDYWVQMSDYSDMGEFLCACSDLFPEEEEPEYRYAKWENIPDRLINREWICPNFFEIRDAMERLDENEREYFVTWSEHFGYDITTDDPHMMVSHYQDIYGNTIQETEEELADIADDALVYTGISGNFCDMLPLQYEIFDDNYN
;
A
#
# COMPACT_ATOMS: atom_id res chain seq x y z
N MET A 1 -4.83 18.32 3.95
CA MET A 1 -4.62 16.92 3.57
C MET A 1 -3.63 16.96 2.44
N GLU A 2 -2.42 16.47 2.69
CA GLU A 2 -1.49 16.16 1.61
C GLU A 2 -2.11 14.99 0.84
N ASN A 3 -2.34 15.17 -0.46
CA ASN A 3 -2.91 14.13 -1.28
C ASN A 3 -1.79 13.13 -1.57
N MET A 4 -1.86 11.94 -0.96
CA MET A 4 -0.84 10.90 -1.09
C MET A 4 -1.22 9.97 -2.25
N ASP A 5 -1.14 10.49 -3.47
CA ASP A 5 -1.40 9.72 -4.69
C ASP A 5 -0.11 9.47 -5.47
N LEU A 6 0.64 8.45 -5.03
CA LEU A 6 1.93 8.09 -5.61
C LEU A 6 1.83 7.67 -7.09
N ASN A 7 0.63 7.32 -7.58
CA ASN A 7 0.38 6.99 -8.99
C ASN A 7 0.29 8.23 -9.89
N ASN A 8 0.06 9.41 -9.32
CA ASN A 8 0.11 10.69 -10.02
C ASN A 8 1.29 11.53 -9.49
N ALA A 9 2.33 10.88 -8.99
CA ALA A 9 3.53 11.53 -8.48
C ALA A 9 4.36 12.13 -9.62
N GLU A 10 4.71 13.40 -9.47
CA GLU A 10 5.54 14.13 -10.42
C GLU A 10 6.67 14.84 -9.68
N VAL A 11 7.86 14.85 -10.29
CA VAL A 11 9.04 15.50 -9.72
C VAL A 11 9.73 16.37 -10.76
N ALA A 12 10.15 17.56 -10.33
CA ALA A 12 10.98 18.45 -11.11
C ALA A 12 12.47 18.16 -10.82
N VAL A 13 13.14 17.51 -11.76
CA VAL A 13 14.56 17.16 -11.69
C VAL A 13 15.39 18.26 -12.32
N THR A 14 16.42 18.71 -11.60
CA THR A 14 17.47 19.61 -12.09
C THR A 14 18.82 19.07 -11.62
N THR A 15 19.93 19.68 -12.04
CA THR A 15 21.28 19.29 -11.61
C THR A 15 22.02 20.44 -10.97
N GLN A 16 22.97 20.11 -10.09
CA GLN A 16 23.80 21.10 -9.43
C GLN A 16 24.56 21.98 -10.43
N HIS A 17 24.99 21.42 -11.57
CA HIS A 17 25.70 22.14 -12.61
C HIS A 17 24.82 23.19 -13.29
N ILE A 18 23.55 22.87 -13.57
CA ILE A 18 22.57 23.82 -14.12
C ILE A 18 22.34 24.99 -13.14
N LEU A 19 22.21 24.67 -11.86
CA LEU A 19 22.04 25.68 -10.81
C LEU A 19 23.28 26.58 -10.69
N ASP A 20 24.49 26.02 -10.78
CA ASP A 20 25.75 26.79 -10.74
C ASP A 20 25.92 27.68 -11.99
N GLY A 21 25.53 27.15 -13.15
CA GLY A 21 25.47 27.89 -14.42
C GLY A 21 24.46 29.04 -14.44
N LYS A 22 23.64 29.19 -13.38
CA LYS A 22 22.51 30.13 -13.28
C LYS A 22 21.47 29.93 -14.39
N GLU A 23 21.42 28.74 -14.95
CA GLU A 23 20.37 28.35 -15.87
C GLU A 23 19.17 27.84 -15.06
N TYR A 24 17.97 28.19 -15.50
CA TYR A 24 16.73 27.65 -14.93
C TYR A 24 16.22 26.59 -15.90
N ARG A 25 16.70 25.37 -15.70
CA ARG A 25 16.27 24.20 -16.46
C ARG A 25 15.89 23.09 -15.49
N ASP A 26 14.59 22.95 -15.30
CA ASP A 26 13.96 21.84 -14.59
C ASP A 26 13.16 21.01 -15.58
N TYR A 27 13.26 19.69 -15.42
CA TYR A 27 12.47 18.73 -16.20
C TYR A 27 11.47 18.08 -15.27
N TRP A 28 10.20 18.19 -15.64
CA TRP A 28 9.13 17.46 -14.98
C TRP A 28 9.14 16.03 -15.47
N VAL A 29 9.19 15.12 -14.50
CA VAL A 29 9.33 13.70 -14.70
C VAL A 29 8.23 13.03 -13.90
N GLN A 30 7.40 12.22 -14.57
CA GLN A 30 6.30 11.51 -13.94
C GLN A 30 6.80 10.18 -13.40
N MET A 31 6.63 9.92 -12.11
CA MET A 31 7.16 8.71 -11.48
C MET A 31 6.53 7.44 -12.03
N SER A 32 5.30 7.53 -12.56
CA SER A 32 4.55 6.42 -13.14
C SER A 32 5.10 5.95 -14.48
N ASP A 33 5.95 6.75 -15.14
CA ASP A 33 6.66 6.33 -16.35
C ASP A 33 7.79 5.33 -16.04
N TYR A 34 8.16 5.16 -14.77
CA TYR A 34 9.26 4.31 -14.33
C TYR A 34 8.77 3.18 -13.42
N SER A 35 9.38 2.01 -13.58
CA SER A 35 9.07 0.82 -12.80
C SER A 35 9.87 0.79 -11.51
N ASP A 36 11.13 1.21 -11.57
CA ASP A 36 12.08 1.16 -10.47
C ASP A 36 13.04 2.36 -10.46
N MET A 37 13.76 2.50 -9.35
CA MET A 37 14.70 3.60 -9.13
C MET A 37 15.88 3.58 -10.12
N GLY A 38 16.30 2.41 -10.59
CA GLY A 38 17.36 2.28 -11.59
C GLY A 38 16.92 2.82 -12.95
N GLU A 39 15.70 2.49 -13.38
CA GLU A 39 15.11 3.03 -14.61
C GLU A 39 14.98 4.56 -14.55
N PHE A 40 14.47 5.08 -13.43
CA PHE A 40 14.37 6.52 -13.19
C PHE A 40 15.73 7.24 -13.27
N LEU A 41 16.75 6.71 -12.59
CA LEU A 41 18.09 7.29 -12.62
C LEU A 41 18.73 7.22 -14.02
N CYS A 42 18.50 6.13 -14.75
CA CYS A 42 18.96 5.97 -16.13
C CYS A 42 18.33 7.05 -17.04
N ALA A 43 17.01 7.23 -16.95
CA ALA A 43 16.33 8.28 -17.71
C ALA A 43 16.77 9.69 -17.30
N CYS A 44 17.03 9.92 -16.00
CA CYS A 44 17.63 11.18 -15.54
C CYS A 44 19.01 11.40 -16.17
N SER A 45 19.83 10.37 -16.36
CA SER A 45 21.11 10.49 -17.06
C SER A 45 20.94 10.88 -18.52
N ASP A 46 19.91 10.35 -19.20
CA ASP A 46 19.60 10.69 -20.59
C ASP A 46 19.08 12.14 -20.74
N LEU A 47 18.49 12.73 -19.69
CA LEU A 47 18.08 14.13 -19.67
C LEU A 47 19.26 15.11 -19.60
N PHE A 48 20.38 14.69 -18.99
CA PHE A 48 21.58 15.49 -18.79
C PHE A 48 22.83 14.78 -19.36
N PRO A 49 22.88 14.51 -20.67
CA PRO A 49 23.99 13.78 -21.29
C PRO A 49 25.31 14.58 -21.32
N GLU A 50 25.24 15.88 -20.99
CA GLU A 50 26.40 16.77 -20.91
C GLU A 50 27.20 16.57 -19.62
N GLU A 51 26.62 15.95 -18.58
CA GLU A 51 27.26 15.71 -17.28
C GLU A 51 27.66 14.23 -17.14
N GLU A 52 28.93 13.97 -16.83
CA GLU A 52 29.47 12.60 -16.64
C GLU A 52 29.01 11.99 -15.30
N GLU A 53 28.89 12.81 -14.26
CA GLU A 53 28.36 12.46 -12.94
C GLU A 53 27.37 13.55 -12.48
N PRO A 54 26.13 13.55 -13.00
CA PRO A 54 25.13 14.57 -12.66
C PRO A 54 24.72 14.47 -11.19
N GLU A 55 24.93 15.55 -10.44
CA GLU A 55 24.36 15.70 -9.08
C GLU A 55 22.91 16.15 -9.20
N TYR A 56 21.97 15.21 -9.17
CA TYR A 56 20.54 15.51 -9.22
C TYR A 56 20.08 16.30 -8.00
N ARG A 57 19.22 17.29 -8.27
CA ARG A 57 18.52 18.10 -7.29
C ARG A 57 17.04 18.10 -7.65
N TYR A 58 16.19 17.90 -6.65
CA TYR A 58 14.75 17.88 -6.82
C TYR A 58 14.20 19.24 -6.41
N ALA A 59 13.80 20.05 -7.38
CA ALA A 59 13.41 21.44 -7.14
C ALA A 59 12.00 21.54 -6.53
N LYS A 60 11.09 20.69 -7.02
CA LYS A 60 9.67 20.62 -6.66
C LYS A 60 9.14 19.20 -6.89
N TRP A 61 8.06 18.85 -6.21
CA TRP A 61 7.34 17.59 -6.36
C TRP A 61 5.86 17.77 -6.04
N GLU A 62 5.02 16.95 -6.63
CA GLU A 62 3.57 16.88 -6.37
C GLU A 62 3.15 15.43 -6.12
N ASN A 63 2.17 15.24 -5.23
CA ASN A 63 1.67 13.93 -4.77
C ASN A 63 2.72 13.01 -4.13
N ILE A 64 3.88 13.56 -3.74
CA ILE A 64 4.93 12.85 -3.00
C ILE A 64 5.08 13.50 -1.61
N PRO A 65 5.01 12.72 -0.52
CA PRO A 65 5.25 13.24 0.82
C PRO A 65 6.74 13.58 1.04
N ASP A 66 7.02 14.63 1.80
CA ASP A 66 8.39 15.10 2.12
C ASP A 66 9.26 14.06 2.86
N ARG A 67 8.65 13.00 3.40
CA ARG A 67 9.38 11.87 4.02
C ARG A 67 10.06 11.00 2.97
N LEU A 68 9.51 10.94 1.75
CA LEU A 68 10.03 10.11 0.65
C LEU A 68 10.96 10.88 -0.29
N ILE A 69 10.93 12.21 -0.27
CA ILE A 69 11.72 13.02 -1.16
C ILE A 69 12.23 14.26 -0.44
N ASN A 70 13.46 14.63 -0.77
CA ASN A 70 14.09 15.87 -0.37
C ASN A 70 14.73 16.54 -1.59
N ARG A 71 15.21 17.77 -1.42
CA ARG A 71 15.91 18.51 -2.49
C ARG A 71 17.16 17.79 -3.01
N GLU A 72 17.74 16.90 -2.22
CA GLU A 72 19.02 16.25 -2.51
C GLU A 72 18.91 14.75 -2.79
N TRP A 73 17.82 14.11 -2.39
CA TRP A 73 17.67 12.67 -2.49
C TRP A 73 16.20 12.28 -2.57
N ILE A 74 15.94 11.11 -3.15
CA ILE A 74 14.64 10.45 -3.13
C ILE A 74 14.82 9.05 -2.54
N CYS A 75 13.81 8.60 -1.79
CA CYS A 75 13.81 7.30 -1.14
C CYS A 75 13.95 6.19 -2.19
N PRO A 76 14.92 5.26 -2.06
CA PRO A 76 15.07 4.17 -3.02
C PRO A 76 13.86 3.22 -3.03
N ASN A 77 13.16 3.12 -1.90
CA ASN A 77 11.95 2.29 -1.77
C ASN A 77 10.70 2.98 -2.34
N PHE A 78 10.81 4.17 -2.95
CA PHE A 78 9.66 4.91 -3.46
C PHE A 78 8.75 4.06 -4.37
N PHE A 79 9.33 3.29 -5.29
CA PHE A 79 8.60 2.45 -6.22
C PHE A 79 7.91 1.26 -5.55
N GLU A 80 8.58 0.62 -4.57
CA GLU A 80 8.00 -0.44 -3.76
C GLU A 80 6.82 0.09 -2.93
N ILE A 81 6.96 1.29 -2.36
CA ILE A 81 5.89 1.95 -1.59
C ILE A 81 4.71 2.26 -2.51
N ARG A 82 4.96 2.78 -3.72
CA ARG A 82 3.92 3.02 -4.72
C ARG A 82 3.17 1.72 -5.06
N ASP A 83 3.90 0.65 -5.38
CA ASP A 83 3.30 -0.65 -5.73
C ASP A 83 2.53 -1.26 -4.55
N ALA A 84 3.04 -1.14 -3.32
CA ALA A 84 2.34 -1.56 -2.12
C ALA A 84 1.06 -0.75 -1.90
N MET A 85 1.10 0.57 -2.10
CA MET A 85 -0.04 1.47 -1.99
C MET A 85 -1.07 1.30 -3.11
N GLU A 86 -0.68 0.77 -4.28
CA GLU A 86 -1.62 0.42 -5.35
C GLU A 86 -2.58 -0.69 -4.91
N ARG A 87 -2.15 -1.57 -3.99
CA ARG A 87 -3.00 -2.61 -3.40
C ARG A 87 -4.03 -2.07 -2.39
N LEU A 88 -3.93 -0.80 -2.03
CA LEU A 88 -4.81 -0.13 -1.07
C LEU A 88 -5.67 0.92 -1.77
N ASP A 89 -6.96 0.91 -1.50
CA ASP A 89 -7.87 1.96 -1.97
C ASP A 89 -7.58 3.30 -1.29
N GLU A 90 -8.04 4.41 -1.87
CA GLU A 90 -7.86 5.77 -1.31
C GLU A 90 -8.33 5.86 0.16
N ASN A 91 -9.42 5.17 0.51
CA ASN A 91 -9.93 5.12 1.88
C ASN A 91 -8.98 4.35 2.81
N GLU A 92 -8.41 3.24 2.34
CA GLU A 92 -7.52 2.38 3.13
C GLU A 92 -6.17 3.01 3.37
N ARG A 93 -5.66 3.83 2.44
CA ARG A 93 -4.37 4.53 2.60
C ARG A 93 -4.32 5.39 3.87
N GLU A 94 -5.40 6.10 4.20
CA GLU A 94 -5.45 6.91 5.42
C GLU A 94 -5.42 6.03 6.69
N TYR A 95 -6.15 4.91 6.69
CA TYR A 95 -6.13 3.93 7.77
C TYR A 95 -4.78 3.23 7.89
N PHE A 96 -4.15 2.89 6.76
CA PHE A 96 -2.84 2.26 6.70
C PHE A 96 -1.76 3.17 7.28
N VAL A 97 -1.76 4.46 6.95
CA VAL A 97 -0.83 5.43 7.55
C VAL A 97 -1.03 5.50 9.06
N THR A 98 -2.27 5.64 9.52
CA THR A 98 -2.59 5.68 10.97
C THR A 98 -2.19 4.38 11.68
N TRP A 99 -2.42 3.23 11.05
CA TRP A 99 -2.02 1.91 11.54
C TRP A 99 -0.50 1.80 11.60
N SER A 100 0.21 2.19 10.55
CA SER A 100 1.68 2.14 10.50
C SER A 100 2.30 2.94 11.65
N GLU A 101 1.78 4.15 11.91
CA GLU A 101 2.24 5.00 13.01
C GLU A 101 1.92 4.41 14.38
N HIS A 102 0.75 3.77 14.54
CA HIS A 102 0.35 3.13 15.80
C HIS A 102 1.24 1.92 16.15
N PHE A 103 1.61 1.13 15.15
CA PHE A 103 2.50 -0.02 15.31
C PHE A 103 3.99 0.36 15.31
N GLY A 104 4.31 1.61 14.99
CA GLY A 104 5.68 2.14 14.97
C GLY A 104 6.49 1.72 13.75
N TYR A 105 5.83 1.39 12.64
CA TYR A 105 6.48 1.13 11.36
C TYR A 105 6.90 2.43 10.69
N ASP A 106 8.01 2.39 9.97
CA ASP A 106 8.47 3.48 9.11
C ASP A 106 8.49 3.01 7.65
N ILE A 107 7.52 3.52 6.87
CA ILE A 107 7.33 3.22 5.45
C ILE A 107 8.61 3.48 4.62
N THR A 108 9.53 4.31 5.10
CA THR A 108 10.78 4.62 4.38
C THR A 108 11.88 3.59 4.61
N THR A 109 11.83 2.84 5.72
CA THR A 109 12.87 1.87 6.11
C THR A 109 12.39 0.44 6.14
N ASP A 110 11.14 0.22 6.54
CA ASP A 110 10.49 -1.10 6.58
C ASP A 110 10.02 -1.52 5.19
N ASP A 111 9.76 -2.82 5.02
CA ASP A 111 9.28 -3.40 3.76
C ASP A 111 7.80 -3.02 3.53
N PRO A 112 7.48 -2.21 2.50
CA PRO A 112 6.12 -1.72 2.28
C PRO A 112 5.14 -2.86 1.96
N HIS A 113 5.58 -3.87 1.22
CA HIS A 113 4.74 -5.02 0.86
C HIS A 113 4.38 -5.85 2.09
N MET A 114 5.33 -6.07 2.99
CA MET A 114 5.09 -6.76 4.26
C MET A 114 4.09 -5.98 5.12
N MET A 115 4.26 -4.66 5.22
CA MET A 115 3.35 -3.81 5.98
C MET A 115 1.93 -3.86 5.43
N VAL A 116 1.77 -3.71 4.11
CA VAL A 116 0.46 -3.78 3.44
C VAL A 116 -0.16 -5.16 3.60
N SER A 117 0.62 -6.23 3.44
CA SER A 117 0.14 -7.60 3.66
C SER A 117 -0.34 -7.81 5.10
N HIS A 118 0.36 -7.26 6.10
CA HIS A 118 -0.03 -7.38 7.50
C HIS A 118 -1.29 -6.56 7.80
N TYR A 119 -1.40 -5.36 7.23
CA TYR A 119 -2.62 -4.57 7.30
C TYR A 119 -3.81 -5.32 6.68
N GLN A 120 -3.63 -5.93 5.51
CA GLN A 120 -4.65 -6.73 4.84
C GLN A 120 -4.97 -8.04 5.57
N ASP A 121 -4.03 -8.66 6.28
CA ASP A 121 -4.33 -9.84 7.11
C ASP A 121 -5.26 -9.46 8.29
N ILE A 122 -5.00 -8.31 8.92
CA ILE A 122 -5.80 -7.82 10.05
C ILE A 122 -7.17 -7.29 9.60
N TYR A 123 -7.22 -6.53 8.50
CA TYR A 123 -8.41 -5.78 8.07
C TYR A 123 -9.03 -6.30 6.77
N GLY A 124 -8.26 -6.92 5.88
CA GLY A 124 -8.69 -7.37 4.55
C GLY A 124 -9.68 -8.54 4.58
N ASN A 125 -9.74 -9.32 5.67
CA ASN A 125 -10.80 -10.32 5.83
C ASN A 125 -12.18 -9.72 6.18
N THR A 126 -12.26 -8.40 6.44
CA THR A 126 -13.54 -7.73 6.70
C THR A 126 -14.18 -7.16 5.41
N ILE A 127 -13.43 -7.06 4.30
CA ILE A 127 -13.89 -6.41 3.06
C ILE A 127 -14.16 -7.40 1.91
N GLN A 128 -13.91 -8.71 2.08
CA GLN A 128 -14.27 -9.70 1.05
C GLN A 128 -15.68 -10.30 1.18
N GLU A 129 -16.43 -10.06 2.25
CA GLU A 129 -17.76 -10.69 2.43
C GLU A 129 -18.94 -9.94 1.77
N THR A 130 -18.72 -8.93 0.91
CA THR A 130 -19.86 -8.11 0.44
C THR A 130 -20.42 -8.37 -0.96
N GLU A 131 -19.72 -8.86 -1.99
CA GLU A 131 -20.34 -8.80 -3.34
C GLU A 131 -20.03 -9.87 -4.41
N GLU A 132 -19.68 -11.14 -4.09
CA GLU A 132 -19.65 -12.14 -5.19
C GLU A 132 -19.85 -13.64 -4.86
N GLU A 133 -20.73 -14.04 -3.92
CA GLU A 133 -21.16 -15.46 -3.82
C GLU A 133 -22.65 -15.63 -3.43
N LEU A 134 -23.57 -14.88 -4.05
CA LEU A 134 -25.02 -15.11 -3.90
C LEU A 134 -25.75 -15.15 -5.25
N ALA A 135 -25.21 -15.89 -6.22
CA ALA A 135 -25.91 -16.13 -7.48
C ALA A 135 -25.65 -17.55 -8.01
N ASP A 136 -26.02 -18.59 -7.25
CA ASP A 136 -26.35 -19.90 -7.85
C ASP A 136 -27.08 -20.87 -6.89
N ILE A 137 -28.09 -20.39 -6.17
CA ILE A 137 -29.16 -21.29 -5.68
C ILE A 137 -30.37 -21.04 -6.56
N ALA A 138 -30.31 -21.59 -7.77
CA ALA A 138 -31.48 -21.75 -8.60
C ALA A 138 -32.43 -22.74 -7.92
N ASP A 139 -33.56 -22.18 -7.52
CA ASP A 139 -34.82 -22.82 -7.12
C ASP A 139 -35.23 -23.90 -8.14
N ASP A 140 -34.96 -25.18 -7.86
CA ASP A 140 -35.87 -26.27 -8.23
C ASP A 140 -35.46 -27.62 -7.60
N ALA A 141 -36.15 -28.02 -6.52
CA ALA A 141 -36.59 -29.40 -6.27
C ALA A 141 -37.15 -29.53 -4.84
N LEU A 142 -38.35 -29.01 -4.65
CA LEU A 142 -39.27 -29.56 -3.66
C LEU A 142 -39.49 -31.06 -3.94
N VAL A 143 -38.89 -31.93 -3.12
CA VAL A 143 -39.47 -33.26 -2.87
C VAL A 143 -39.77 -33.38 -1.39
N TYR A 144 -40.98 -32.97 -1.06
CA TYR A 144 -41.66 -33.29 0.19
C TYR A 144 -42.05 -34.78 0.17
N THR A 145 -41.35 -35.62 0.92
CA THR A 145 -41.86 -36.94 1.35
C THR A 145 -41.66 -37.10 2.85
N GLY A 146 -42.79 -37.08 3.56
CA GLY A 146 -42.86 -36.98 5.01
C GLY A 146 -42.72 -38.29 5.79
N ILE A 147 -42.31 -38.07 7.04
CA ILE A 147 -42.69 -38.72 8.32
C ILE A 147 -42.35 -40.20 8.54
N SER A 148 -41.50 -40.40 9.56
CA SER A 148 -41.64 -41.31 10.74
C SER A 148 -40.27 -41.95 11.06
N GLY A 149 -39.66 -41.88 12.24
CA GLY A 149 -40.00 -41.35 13.55
C GLY A 149 -38.88 -41.77 14.54
N ASN A 150 -38.90 -41.14 15.71
CA ASN A 150 -38.34 -41.57 17.01
C ASN A 150 -36.93 -41.13 17.48
N PHE A 151 -36.96 -40.19 18.45
CA PHE A 151 -36.18 -40.09 19.72
C PHE A 151 -34.66 -39.94 19.61
N CYS A 152 -33.96 -39.03 20.30
CA CYS A 152 -34.19 -38.45 21.62
C CYS A 152 -33.41 -37.14 21.77
N ASP A 153 -34.00 -36.18 22.48
CA ASP A 153 -33.37 -35.02 23.11
C ASP A 153 -32.09 -35.36 23.90
N MET A 154 -31.04 -34.52 23.77
CA MET A 154 -30.27 -34.06 24.93
C MET A 154 -29.60 -32.70 24.64
N LEU A 155 -29.92 -31.72 25.50
CA LEU A 155 -29.45 -30.33 25.54
C LEU A 155 -27.97 -30.22 26.04
N PRO A 156 -27.45 -29.04 26.46
CA PRO A 156 -26.63 -28.13 25.68
C PRO A 156 -25.21 -27.90 26.29
N LEU A 157 -24.38 -27.17 25.55
CA LEU A 157 -23.11 -26.50 25.90
C LEU A 157 -22.67 -26.56 27.39
N GLN A 158 -21.58 -27.27 27.64
CA GLN A 158 -20.88 -27.35 28.92
C GLN A 158 -19.82 -26.25 29.03
N TYR A 159 -19.99 -25.38 30.03
CA TYR A 159 -19.07 -24.33 30.47
C TYR A 159 -17.82 -24.93 31.13
N GLU A 160 -16.64 -24.39 30.80
CA GLU A 160 -15.39 -24.62 31.55
C GLU A 160 -15.33 -23.69 32.78
N ILE A 161 -15.06 -24.26 33.95
CA ILE A 161 -14.58 -23.52 35.14
C ILE A 161 -13.42 -24.33 35.71
N PHE A 162 -12.19 -23.84 35.52
CA PHE A 162 -11.02 -24.33 36.24
C PHE A 162 -10.87 -23.54 37.54
N ASP A 163 -10.83 -24.23 38.67
CA ASP A 163 -10.31 -23.68 39.92
C ASP A 163 -9.43 -24.74 40.59
N ASP A 164 -8.13 -24.67 40.28
CA ASP A 164 -7.08 -25.49 40.89
C ASP A 164 -6.72 -24.91 42.25
N ASN A 165 -7.33 -25.45 43.32
CA ASN A 165 -6.85 -25.24 44.68
C ASN A 165 -6.61 -26.59 45.36
N TYR A 166 -5.38 -27.10 45.23
CA TYR A 166 -4.89 -28.27 45.96
C TYR A 166 -4.58 -27.87 47.41
N ASN A 167 -5.12 -28.63 48.38
CA ASN A 167 -4.78 -28.58 49.80
C ASN A 167 -4.23 -29.94 50.23
#